data_AF-A0A1E3ITV1-F1
#
_entry.id   AF-A0A1E3ITV1-F1
#
_cell.length_a   1.000
_cell.length_b   1.000
_cell.length_c   1.000
_cell.angle_alpha   90.00
_cell.angle_beta   90.00
_cell.angle_gamma   90.00
#
_symmetry.space_group_name_H-M   'P 1'
#
loop_
_entity.id
_entity.type
_entity.pdbx_description
1 polymer ?
#
loop_
_entity_poly.entity_id
_entity_poly.type
_entity_poly.pdbx_seq_one_letter_code
_entity_poly.pdbx_strand_id
1 'polypeptide(L)'
;MSLRDSSCYTLTICPHSADPAVVELVESFGPTKGGEEPRYARVKEAQAGEGYSAALYDIVTGARLASAGYVVEKAKSRRLQLHGPDETIPFHFIGKINFEWTFVFQGNKYSWRRELYGKDYICTLNRKPDPSVEICLAREAYKRNPARLQILHYNIDRFTSDIKDVRGLETLLVTSLLCLLDAWEDRGSLTNAKSGPSPPIKESTPVDPALAKENPNEILVGTHTNMDDHVARAVNLLEDPNILFIIIRTKSSDAHQRALQVSLGVKRFRHRENMSDLHQYIIEEEDTAQPVSSSKGPKVIDLNDPKPVPRPTSSKVWTPPTRMAIYLSTIVLPDLNPSRMASTSKESAGNSRIQSNKMGEHAGRAPTKPPKPGHTLPGSTLKTPTPPPLTEADSGGSGSGSKSSLRNSTFGKLFR
;
A
#
# COMPACT_ATOMS: atom_id res chain seq x y z
N MET A 1 -2.90 -5.21 5.89
CA MET A 1 -4.25 -5.77 6.23
C MET A 1 -4.71 -6.78 5.18
N SER A 2 -5.58 -7.76 5.41
CA SER A 2 -6.12 -8.54 4.28
C SER A 2 -6.99 -7.66 3.37
N LEU A 3 -7.09 -7.98 2.07
CA LEU A 3 -8.19 -7.48 1.27
C LEU A 3 -9.50 -7.71 2.06
N ARG A 4 -10.44 -6.76 1.96
CA ARG A 4 -11.72 -6.84 2.66
C ARG A 4 -12.56 -7.98 2.07
N ASP A 5 -13.78 -8.11 2.58
CA ASP A 5 -14.78 -9.12 2.25
C ASP A 5 -14.69 -9.61 0.79
N SER A 6 -14.74 -10.94 0.63
CA SER A 6 -14.87 -11.65 -0.64
C SER A 6 -16.03 -11.15 -1.51
N SER A 7 -17.00 -10.41 -0.98
CA SER A 7 -18.09 -9.85 -1.79
C SER A 7 -17.71 -8.62 -2.62
N CYS A 8 -16.57 -7.97 -2.35
CA CYS A 8 -16.22 -6.72 -3.03
C CYS A 8 -15.70 -6.94 -4.45
N TYR A 9 -16.00 -5.98 -5.33
CA TYR A 9 -15.46 -5.91 -6.69
C TYR A 9 -13.93 -5.95 -6.67
N THR A 10 -13.37 -6.98 -7.31
CA THR A 10 -11.93 -7.25 -7.31
C THR A 10 -11.45 -7.44 -8.75
N LEU A 11 -10.35 -6.78 -9.07
CA LEU A 11 -9.59 -6.96 -10.30
C LEU A 11 -8.31 -7.70 -9.96
N THR A 12 -8.12 -8.87 -10.56
CA THR A 12 -6.90 -9.67 -10.43
C THR A 12 -5.98 -9.39 -11.60
N ILE A 13 -4.75 -8.98 -11.30
CA ILE A 13 -3.77 -8.54 -12.27
C ILE A 13 -2.90 -9.73 -12.68
N CYS A 14 -3.01 -10.13 -13.95
CA CYS A 14 -2.36 -11.31 -14.52
C CYS A 14 -1.45 -10.88 -15.68
N PRO A 15 -0.14 -11.19 -15.63
CA PRO A 15 0.71 -11.03 -16.81
C PRO A 15 0.21 -11.90 -17.96
N HIS A 16 0.19 -11.35 -19.18
CA HIS A 16 -0.16 -12.13 -20.35
C HIS A 16 0.97 -13.14 -20.65
N SER A 17 0.59 -14.37 -21.01
CA SER A 17 1.55 -15.48 -21.15
C SER A 17 2.48 -15.34 -22.36
N ALA A 18 2.02 -14.70 -23.42
CA ALA A 18 2.77 -14.57 -24.68
C ALA A 18 3.42 -13.20 -24.89
N ASP A 19 2.91 -12.15 -24.22
CA ASP A 19 3.40 -10.77 -24.42
C ASP A 19 3.65 -10.08 -23.07
N PRO A 20 4.92 -9.86 -22.68
CA PRO A 20 5.25 -9.20 -21.41
C PRO A 20 4.85 -7.72 -21.36
N ALA A 21 4.58 -7.08 -22.50
CA ALA A 21 4.06 -5.72 -22.55
C ALA A 21 2.59 -5.65 -22.12
N VAL A 22 1.89 -6.79 -22.10
CA VAL A 22 0.46 -6.88 -21.80
C VAL A 22 0.23 -7.47 -20.42
N VAL A 23 -0.64 -6.81 -19.66
CA VAL A 23 -1.16 -7.30 -18.39
C VAL A 23 -2.68 -7.24 -18.47
N GLU A 24 -3.32 -8.33 -18.08
CA GLU A 24 -4.77 -8.47 -18.09
C GLU A 24 -5.32 -8.32 -16.67
N LEU A 25 -6.51 -7.74 -16.58
CA LEU A 25 -7.23 -7.53 -15.33
C LEU A 25 -8.52 -8.32 -15.38
N VAL A 26 -8.57 -9.41 -14.63
CA VAL A 26 -9.72 -10.30 -14.53
C VAL A 26 -10.64 -9.81 -13.44
N GLU A 27 -11.91 -9.57 -13.79
CA GLU A 27 -12.94 -9.12 -12.87
C GLU A 27 -13.54 -10.30 -12.11
N SER A 28 -13.64 -10.15 -10.79
CA SER A 28 -14.30 -11.12 -9.92
C SER A 28 -15.01 -10.47 -8.74
N PHE A 29 -16.14 -11.04 -8.35
CA PHE A 29 -16.81 -10.78 -7.08
C PHE A 29 -16.39 -11.86 -6.09
N GLY A 30 -15.16 -11.76 -5.60
CA GLY A 30 -14.53 -12.72 -4.70
C GLY A 30 -13.32 -13.44 -5.29
N PRO A 31 -12.82 -14.52 -4.64
CA PRO A 31 -11.67 -15.24 -5.15
C PRO A 31 -11.99 -15.84 -6.53
N THR A 32 -11.18 -15.47 -7.53
CA THR A 32 -11.29 -15.92 -8.93
C THR A 32 -11.40 -17.44 -9.01
N LYS A 33 -12.42 -17.95 -9.70
CA LYS A 33 -12.66 -19.41 -9.83
C LYS A 33 -11.88 -20.05 -10.99
N GLY A 34 -11.14 -19.25 -11.76
CA GLY A 34 -10.40 -19.70 -12.95
C GLY A 34 -11.32 -19.75 -14.17
N GLY A 35 -10.85 -19.23 -15.31
CA GLY A 35 -11.60 -19.16 -16.56
C GLY A 35 -12.50 -17.92 -16.73
N GLU A 36 -12.39 -16.93 -15.85
CA GLU A 36 -13.03 -15.62 -16.02
C GLU A 36 -12.32 -14.84 -17.13
N GLU A 37 -13.09 -14.26 -18.04
CA GLU A 37 -12.54 -13.43 -19.12
C GLU A 37 -11.99 -12.11 -18.55
N PRO A 38 -10.87 -11.61 -19.09
CA PRO A 38 -10.31 -10.35 -18.62
C PRO A 38 -11.21 -9.17 -19.02
N ARG A 39 -11.39 -8.23 -18.09
CA ARG A 39 -12.19 -7.02 -18.30
C ARG A 39 -11.36 -5.91 -18.93
N TYR A 40 -10.14 -5.72 -18.43
CA TYR A 40 -9.24 -4.69 -18.91
C TYR A 40 -7.88 -5.26 -19.32
N ALA A 41 -7.22 -4.60 -20.26
CA ALA A 41 -5.84 -4.88 -20.62
C ALA A 41 -4.98 -3.62 -20.49
N ARG A 42 -3.88 -3.71 -19.77
CA ARG A 42 -2.81 -2.71 -19.78
C ARG A 42 -1.76 -3.11 -20.79
N VAL A 43 -1.49 -2.24 -21.75
CA VAL A 43 -0.43 -2.41 -22.74
C VAL A 43 0.65 -1.36 -22.51
N LYS A 44 1.92 -1.78 -22.36
CA LYS A 44 3.06 -0.86 -22.35
C LYS A 44 3.31 -0.39 -23.78
N GLU A 45 3.39 0.91 -23.97
CA GLU A 45 3.54 1.55 -25.28
C GLU A 45 4.83 2.40 -25.29
N ALA A 46 5.49 2.48 -26.44
CA ALA A 46 6.57 3.43 -26.62
C ALA A 46 5.98 4.78 -27.00
N GLN A 47 6.24 5.81 -26.19
CA GLN A 47 5.85 7.18 -26.47
C GLN A 47 7.08 8.08 -26.51
N ALA A 48 7.21 8.89 -27.56
CA ALA A 48 8.36 9.76 -27.74
C ALA A 48 8.51 10.72 -26.55
N GLY A 49 9.71 10.74 -25.95
CA GLY A 49 10.03 11.60 -24.81
C GLY A 49 9.58 11.06 -23.45
N GLU A 50 8.96 9.87 -23.39
CA GLU A 50 8.62 9.21 -22.12
C GLU A 50 9.53 8.00 -21.88
N GLY A 51 10.06 7.88 -20.65
CA GLY A 51 10.79 6.70 -20.20
C GLY A 51 9.87 5.51 -19.89
N TYR A 52 8.60 5.79 -19.65
CA TYR A 52 7.53 4.81 -19.49
C TYR A 52 6.23 5.38 -20.05
N SER A 53 5.51 4.55 -20.81
CA SER A 53 4.14 4.83 -21.22
C SER A 53 3.32 3.55 -21.22
N ALA A 54 2.07 3.65 -20.84
CA ALA A 54 1.11 2.56 -20.89
C ALA A 54 -0.31 3.07 -21.11
N ALA A 55 -1.14 2.23 -21.72
CA ALA A 55 -2.56 2.48 -21.92
C ALA A 55 -3.40 1.35 -21.35
N LEU A 56 -4.55 1.72 -20.80
CA LEU A 56 -5.58 0.79 -20.34
C LEU A 56 -6.68 0.71 -21.39
N TYR A 57 -7.04 -0.50 -21.78
CA TYR A 57 -8.07 -0.81 -22.75
C TYR A 57 -9.19 -1.62 -22.10
N ASP A 58 -10.43 -1.37 -22.51
CA ASP A 58 -11.55 -2.29 -22.30
C ASP A 58 -11.45 -3.41 -23.33
N ILE A 59 -11.37 -4.65 -22.87
CA ILE A 59 -11.16 -5.79 -23.77
C ILE A 59 -12.40 -6.05 -24.62
N VAL A 60 -13.59 -5.83 -24.06
CA VAL A 60 -14.85 -6.12 -24.75
C VAL A 60 -15.08 -5.17 -25.92
N THR A 61 -14.81 -3.87 -25.71
CA THR A 61 -15.05 -2.84 -26.72
C THR A 61 -13.82 -2.48 -27.53
N GLY A 62 -12.62 -2.84 -27.07
CA GLY A 62 -11.34 -2.38 -27.60
C GLY A 62 -11.08 -0.89 -27.34
N ALA A 63 -11.92 -0.22 -26.54
CA ALA A 63 -11.79 1.21 -26.29
C ALA A 63 -10.58 1.49 -25.41
N ARG A 64 -9.77 2.48 -25.81
CA ARG A 64 -8.73 3.05 -24.94
C ARG A 64 -9.41 3.88 -23.86
N LEU A 65 -9.28 3.49 -22.61
CA LEU A 65 -9.96 4.12 -21.47
C LEU A 65 -9.09 5.17 -20.80
N ALA A 66 -7.80 4.89 -20.67
CA ALA A 66 -6.85 5.79 -20.03
C ALA A 66 -5.42 5.52 -20.48
N SER A 67 -4.53 6.46 -20.22
CA SER A 67 -3.09 6.28 -20.35
C SER A 67 -2.32 6.91 -19.19
N ALA A 68 -1.16 6.33 -18.90
CA ALA A 68 -0.24 6.83 -17.90
C ALA A 68 1.19 6.83 -18.44
N GLY A 69 1.98 7.82 -18.04
CA GLY A 69 3.36 7.91 -18.51
C GLY A 69 4.22 8.81 -17.63
N TYR A 70 5.53 8.66 -17.77
CA TYR A 70 6.50 9.55 -17.14
C TYR A 70 7.80 9.63 -17.94
N VAL A 71 8.44 10.80 -17.90
CA VAL A 71 9.73 11.03 -18.57
C VAL A 71 10.85 10.28 -17.87
N VAL A 72 10.91 10.38 -16.54
CA VAL A 72 11.91 9.72 -15.69
C VAL A 72 11.20 9.09 -14.51
N GLU A 73 11.60 7.88 -14.11
CA GLU A 73 10.98 7.12 -13.01
C GLU A 73 10.96 7.89 -11.68
N LYS A 74 12.03 8.66 -11.40
CA LYS A 74 12.19 9.51 -10.22
C LYS A 74 11.41 10.83 -10.28
N ALA A 75 10.68 11.10 -11.36
CA ALA A 75 9.90 12.33 -11.47
C ALA A 75 8.81 12.37 -10.41
N LYS A 76 8.62 13.54 -9.77
CA LYS A 76 7.54 13.78 -8.80
C LYS A 76 6.18 14.01 -9.45
N SER A 77 6.11 13.94 -10.77
CA SER A 77 4.88 14.09 -11.55
C SER A 77 4.85 13.02 -12.62
N ARG A 78 3.66 12.45 -12.80
CA ARG A 78 3.35 11.47 -13.82
C ARG A 78 2.11 11.95 -14.57
N ARG A 79 2.00 11.61 -15.83
CA ARG A 79 0.82 11.84 -16.65
C ARG A 79 -0.21 10.77 -16.30
N LEU A 80 -1.44 11.19 -16.05
CA LEU A 80 -2.64 10.36 -16.15
C LEU A 80 -3.59 11.06 -17.12
N GLN A 81 -4.17 10.30 -18.03
CA GLN A 81 -5.11 10.83 -19.01
C GLN A 81 -6.28 9.85 -19.15
N LEU A 82 -7.49 10.36 -19.00
CA LEU A 82 -8.71 9.64 -19.37
C LEU A 82 -8.99 9.86 -20.85
N HIS A 83 -9.64 8.87 -21.46
CA HIS A 83 -10.08 8.91 -22.85
C HIS A 83 -11.58 8.61 -22.93
N GLY A 84 -12.32 9.49 -23.61
CA GLY A 84 -13.78 9.40 -23.75
C GLY A 84 -14.58 9.79 -22.50
N PRO A 85 -14.50 11.04 -21.99
CA PRO A 85 -13.90 12.24 -22.57
C PRO A 85 -12.41 12.40 -22.26
N ASP A 86 -11.68 13.13 -23.12
CA ASP A 86 -10.26 13.38 -22.90
C ASP A 86 -10.04 14.38 -21.75
N GLU A 87 -9.51 13.88 -20.63
CA GLU A 87 -9.18 14.70 -19.45
C GLU A 87 -7.77 14.36 -18.98
N THR A 88 -6.90 15.37 -18.89
CA THR A 88 -5.55 15.20 -18.34
C THR A 88 -5.56 15.50 -16.85
N ILE A 89 -5.17 14.50 -16.06
CA ILE A 89 -5.24 14.53 -14.61
C ILE A 89 -3.82 14.53 -14.05
N PRO A 90 -3.41 15.60 -13.34
CA PRO A 90 -2.09 15.66 -12.75
C PRO A 90 -1.94 14.62 -11.64
N PHE A 91 -0.93 13.76 -11.76
CA PHE A 91 -0.60 12.75 -10.76
C PHE A 91 0.75 13.08 -10.12
N HIS A 92 0.71 13.48 -8.85
CA HIS A 92 1.86 14.06 -8.17
C HIS A 92 2.27 13.27 -6.95
N PHE A 93 3.58 13.16 -6.75
CA PHE A 93 4.16 12.69 -5.52
C PHE A 93 4.14 13.82 -4.48
N ILE A 94 3.45 13.58 -3.37
CA ILE A 94 3.37 14.51 -2.24
C ILE A 94 4.01 13.97 -0.96
N GLY A 95 4.51 12.73 -1.03
CA GLY A 95 5.26 12.11 0.06
C GLY A 95 6.49 12.91 0.43
N LYS A 96 6.64 13.23 1.73
CA LYS A 96 7.89 13.76 2.29
C LYS A 96 8.77 12.66 2.88
N ILE A 97 8.12 11.69 3.52
CA ILE A 97 8.74 10.56 4.24
C ILE A 97 8.11 9.24 3.78
N ASN A 98 6.80 9.25 3.57
CA ASN A 98 6.03 8.07 3.15
C ASN A 98 5.75 8.10 1.65
N PHE A 99 5.56 6.93 1.06
CA PHE A 99 5.05 6.81 -0.30
C PHE A 99 3.62 7.37 -0.35
N GLU A 100 3.45 8.55 -0.95
CA GLU A 100 2.14 9.16 -1.15
C GLU A 100 2.06 9.85 -2.51
N TRP A 101 1.10 9.41 -3.31
CA TRP A 101 0.78 9.98 -4.62
C TRP A 101 -0.66 10.47 -4.64
N THR A 102 -0.92 11.59 -5.28
CA THR A 102 -2.24 12.21 -5.31
C THR A 102 -2.65 12.66 -6.69
N PHE A 103 -3.95 12.59 -6.95
CA PHE A 103 -4.60 13.19 -8.11
C PHE A 103 -5.92 13.83 -7.66
N VAL A 104 -6.44 14.74 -8.49
CA VAL A 104 -7.73 15.39 -8.28
C VAL A 104 -8.63 15.02 -9.45
N PHE A 105 -9.86 14.57 -9.16
CA PHE A 105 -10.86 14.23 -10.16
C PHE A 105 -12.24 14.70 -9.68
N GLN A 106 -12.98 15.40 -10.54
CA GLN A 106 -14.28 16.02 -10.20
C GLN A 106 -14.25 16.88 -8.92
N GLY A 107 -13.15 17.61 -8.70
CA GLY A 107 -12.95 18.44 -7.50
C GLY A 107 -12.59 17.68 -6.23
N ASN A 108 -12.60 16.34 -6.26
CA ASN A 108 -12.24 15.49 -5.13
C ASN A 108 -10.76 15.11 -5.18
N LYS A 109 -10.11 15.13 -4.01
CA LYS A 109 -8.69 14.74 -3.90
C LYS A 109 -8.57 13.28 -3.47
N TYR A 110 -7.80 12.52 -4.23
CA TYR A 110 -7.51 11.11 -3.97
C TYR A 110 -6.03 10.94 -3.63
N SER A 111 -5.73 10.06 -2.69
CA SER A 111 -4.35 9.78 -2.23
C SER A 111 -4.10 8.28 -2.18
N TRP A 112 -3.12 7.82 -2.97
CA TRP A 112 -2.50 6.52 -2.83
C TRP A 112 -1.41 6.56 -1.77
N ARG A 113 -1.47 5.64 -0.82
CA ARG A 113 -0.44 5.39 0.18
C ARG A 113 -0.04 3.93 0.16
N ARG A 114 1.24 3.65 0.40
CA ARG A 114 1.73 2.28 0.65
C ARG A 114 1.84 2.06 2.15
N GLU A 115 1.35 0.93 2.64
CA GLU A 115 1.51 0.55 4.05
C GLU A 115 3.00 0.37 4.38
N LEU A 116 3.47 0.95 5.50
CA LEU A 116 4.90 1.02 5.87
C LEU A 116 5.58 -0.35 5.90
N TYR A 117 4.83 -1.36 6.33
CA TYR A 117 5.27 -2.75 6.44
C TYR A 117 4.34 -3.63 5.62
N GLY A 118 4.39 -3.49 4.29
CA GLY A 118 3.48 -4.25 3.45
C GLY A 118 3.68 -4.13 1.95
N LYS A 119 2.97 -5.04 1.28
CA LYS A 119 2.71 -5.03 -0.16
C LYS A 119 1.38 -4.37 -0.49
N ASP A 120 0.79 -3.70 0.49
CA ASP A 120 -0.57 -3.19 0.43
C ASP A 120 -0.55 -1.71 0.07
N TYR A 121 -1.40 -1.33 -0.88
CA TYR A 121 -1.68 0.04 -1.26
C TYR A 121 -3.11 0.39 -0.86
N ILE A 122 -3.30 1.62 -0.41
CA ILE A 122 -4.61 2.13 -0.01
C ILE A 122 -4.83 3.45 -0.75
N CYS A 123 -5.91 3.54 -1.51
CA CYS A 123 -6.39 4.80 -2.05
C CYS A 123 -7.51 5.35 -1.16
N THR A 124 -7.36 6.59 -0.74
CA THR A 124 -8.35 7.30 0.07
C THR A 124 -8.88 8.54 -0.62
N LEU A 125 -10.19 8.77 -0.51
CA LEU A 125 -10.86 10.04 -0.78
C LEU A 125 -10.63 10.99 0.41
N ASN A 126 -10.04 12.15 0.15
CA ASN A 126 -9.75 13.17 1.17
C ASN A 126 -10.95 14.11 1.33
N ARG A 127 -11.55 14.17 2.53
CA ARG A 127 -12.80 14.90 2.80
C ARG A 127 -12.69 16.00 3.85
N LYS A 128 -11.53 16.63 4.00
CA LYS A 128 -11.33 17.66 5.06
C LYS A 128 -12.49 18.68 5.10
N PRO A 129 -13.05 18.97 6.30
CA PRO A 129 -12.53 18.59 7.63
C PRO A 129 -12.87 17.16 8.07
N ASP A 130 -13.73 16.44 7.35
CA ASP A 130 -14.08 15.05 7.65
C ASP A 130 -12.88 14.10 7.47
N PRO A 131 -12.88 12.95 8.17
CA PRO A 131 -11.86 11.93 7.97
C PRO A 131 -11.84 11.42 6.53
N SER A 132 -10.65 11.04 6.06
CA SER A 132 -10.50 10.43 4.73
C SER A 132 -11.13 9.05 4.69
N VAL A 133 -11.71 8.69 3.55
CA VAL A 133 -12.43 7.43 3.35
C VAL A 133 -11.66 6.53 2.40
N GLU A 134 -11.44 5.28 2.79
CA GLU A 134 -10.85 4.26 1.92
C GLU A 134 -11.81 3.91 0.80
N ILE A 135 -11.36 4.04 -0.45
CA ILE A 135 -12.18 3.72 -1.63
C ILE A 135 -11.59 2.58 -2.45
N CYS A 136 -10.31 2.27 -2.25
CA CYS A 136 -9.61 1.27 -3.02
C CYS A 136 -8.49 0.65 -2.18
N LEU A 137 -8.38 -0.68 -2.23
CA LEU A 137 -7.33 -1.44 -1.59
C LEU A 137 -6.61 -2.26 -2.66
N ALA A 138 -5.29 -2.28 -2.64
CA ALA A 138 -4.52 -3.11 -3.55
C ALA A 138 -3.45 -3.89 -2.81
N ARG A 139 -3.02 -5.00 -3.41
CA ARG A 139 -1.94 -5.84 -2.92
C ARG A 139 -1.04 -6.26 -4.07
N GLU A 140 0.26 -6.07 -3.92
CA GLU A 140 1.24 -6.59 -4.88
C GLU A 140 1.24 -8.12 -4.91
N ALA A 141 1.71 -8.67 -6.04
CA ALA A 141 1.93 -10.09 -6.17
C ALA A 141 2.86 -10.62 -5.07
N TYR A 142 2.49 -11.78 -4.52
CA TYR A 142 3.26 -12.44 -3.49
C TYR A 142 3.20 -13.96 -3.62
N LYS A 143 4.37 -14.57 -3.82
CA LYS A 143 4.51 -16.01 -4.06
C LYS A 143 3.61 -16.42 -5.24
N ARG A 144 2.61 -17.26 -4.98
CA ARG A 144 1.64 -17.76 -5.97
C ARG A 144 0.39 -16.89 -6.09
N ASN A 145 0.26 -15.85 -5.25
CA ASN A 145 -0.90 -14.97 -5.30
C ASN A 145 -0.64 -13.80 -6.28
N PRO A 146 -1.47 -13.62 -7.31
CA PRO A 146 -1.37 -12.48 -8.21
C PRO A 146 -1.63 -11.16 -7.48
N ALA A 147 -1.20 -10.06 -8.09
CA ALA A 147 -1.55 -8.74 -7.60
C ALA A 147 -3.06 -8.52 -7.76
N ARG A 148 -3.67 -7.81 -6.81
CA ARG A 148 -5.12 -7.60 -6.77
C ARG A 148 -5.46 -6.18 -6.40
N LEU A 149 -6.52 -5.68 -6.99
CA LEU A 149 -7.13 -4.39 -6.72
C LEU A 149 -8.59 -4.60 -6.34
N GLN A 150 -9.01 -4.05 -5.21
CA GLN A 150 -10.36 -4.15 -4.69
C GLN A 150 -10.96 -2.76 -4.57
N ILE A 151 -12.04 -2.52 -5.31
CA ILE A 151 -12.73 -1.23 -5.33
C ILE A 151 -13.91 -1.30 -4.38
N LEU A 152 -13.93 -0.40 -3.40
CA LEU A 152 -14.91 -0.37 -2.33
C LEU A 152 -16.13 0.46 -2.75
N HIS A 153 -16.90 -0.05 -3.71
CA HIS A 153 -18.09 0.63 -4.25
C HIS A 153 -19.04 1.11 -3.15
N TYR A 154 -19.27 0.31 -2.10
CA TYR A 154 -20.10 0.69 -0.95
C TYR A 154 -19.65 1.96 -0.22
N ASN A 155 -18.38 2.36 -0.34
CA ASN A 155 -17.87 3.63 0.19
C ASN A 155 -17.98 4.75 -0.85
N ILE A 156 -17.77 4.45 -2.14
CA ILE A 156 -17.92 5.41 -3.24
C ILE A 156 -19.39 5.84 -3.39
N ASP A 157 -20.33 4.90 -3.31
CA ASP A 157 -21.77 5.11 -3.48
C ASP A 157 -22.39 6.02 -2.41
N ARG A 158 -21.66 6.29 -1.31
CA ARG A 158 -22.07 7.25 -0.28
C ARG A 158 -21.88 8.70 -0.70
N PHE A 159 -21.13 8.93 -1.78
CA PHE A 159 -20.72 10.26 -2.25
C PHE A 159 -21.20 10.53 -3.68
N THR A 160 -22.39 10.02 -4.06
CA THR A 160 -22.98 10.20 -5.39
C THR A 160 -23.26 11.67 -5.77
N SER A 161 -23.36 12.57 -4.78
CA SER A 161 -23.41 14.02 -5.04
C SER A 161 -22.08 14.58 -5.53
N ASP A 162 -20.98 14.03 -5.04
CA ASP A 162 -19.63 14.55 -5.21
C ASP A 162 -18.90 13.82 -6.36
N ILE A 163 -19.20 12.54 -6.55
CA ILE A 163 -18.63 11.63 -7.55
C ILE A 163 -19.72 11.26 -8.55
N LYS A 164 -19.75 11.99 -9.67
CA LYS A 164 -20.75 11.78 -10.74
C LYS A 164 -20.30 10.70 -11.72
N ASP A 165 -19.00 10.63 -11.99
CA ASP A 165 -18.43 9.65 -12.91
C ASP A 165 -17.67 8.56 -12.14
N VAL A 166 -18.42 7.57 -11.69
CA VAL A 166 -17.86 6.40 -11.00
C VAL A 166 -16.96 5.59 -11.91
N ARG A 167 -17.24 5.55 -13.23
CA ARG A 167 -16.45 4.76 -14.17
C ARG A 167 -15.12 5.41 -14.54
N GLY A 168 -15.10 6.72 -14.72
CA GLY A 168 -13.86 7.49 -14.84
C GLY A 168 -12.99 7.32 -13.60
N LEU A 169 -13.59 7.37 -12.40
CA LEU A 169 -12.86 7.14 -11.15
C LEU A 169 -12.26 5.73 -11.08
N GLU A 170 -13.02 4.68 -11.40
CA GLU A 170 -12.49 3.31 -11.46
C GLU A 170 -11.31 3.21 -12.42
N THR A 171 -11.47 3.76 -13.63
CA THR A 171 -10.42 3.75 -14.65
C THR A 171 -9.15 4.42 -14.15
N LEU A 172 -9.28 5.54 -13.43
CA LEU A 172 -8.15 6.22 -12.80
C LEU A 172 -7.51 5.41 -11.68
N LEU A 173 -8.29 4.76 -10.82
CA LEU A 173 -7.77 3.90 -9.75
C LEU A 173 -6.94 2.75 -10.32
N VAL A 174 -7.45 2.08 -11.36
CA VAL A 174 -6.75 1.01 -12.07
C VAL A 174 -5.46 1.54 -12.71
N THR A 175 -5.57 2.58 -13.53
CA THR A 175 -4.46 3.10 -14.32
C THR A 175 -3.35 3.67 -13.44
N SER A 176 -3.71 4.42 -12.40
CA SER A 176 -2.75 4.98 -11.45
C SER A 176 -2.02 3.88 -10.68
N LEU A 177 -2.73 2.85 -10.20
CA LEU A 177 -2.09 1.73 -9.52
C LEU A 177 -1.10 1.00 -10.45
N LEU A 178 -1.51 0.66 -11.67
CA LEU A 178 -0.64 -0.07 -12.62
C LEU A 178 0.62 0.72 -12.93
N CYS A 179 0.51 2.04 -13.09
CA CYS A 179 1.67 2.93 -13.25
C CYS A 179 2.61 2.89 -12.02
N LEU A 180 2.07 2.82 -10.80
CA LEU A 180 2.87 2.70 -9.58
C LEU A 180 3.55 1.32 -9.48
N LEU A 181 2.85 0.25 -9.83
CA LEU A 181 3.38 -1.12 -9.83
C LEU A 181 4.49 -1.29 -10.87
N ASP A 182 4.26 -0.85 -12.10
CA ASP A 182 5.26 -0.94 -13.18
C ASP A 182 6.54 -0.17 -12.80
N ALA A 183 6.41 1.06 -12.27
CA ALA A 183 7.58 1.80 -11.80
C ALA A 183 8.30 1.14 -10.62
N TRP A 184 7.60 0.36 -9.80
CA TRP A 184 8.22 -0.45 -8.76
C TRP A 184 8.99 -1.64 -9.32
N GLU A 185 8.46 -2.31 -10.33
CA GLU A 185 9.14 -3.42 -11.01
C GLU A 185 10.38 -2.96 -11.78
N ASP A 186 10.32 -1.82 -12.46
CA ASP A 186 11.45 -1.25 -13.19
C ASP A 186 12.64 -0.98 -12.26
N ARG A 187 12.39 -0.49 -11.03
CA ARG A 187 13.43 -0.32 -10.00
C ARG A 187 14.10 -1.64 -9.61
N GLY A 188 13.33 -2.73 -9.48
CA GLY A 188 13.87 -4.05 -9.16
C GLY A 188 14.64 -4.69 -10.32
N SER A 189 14.23 -4.44 -11.57
CA SER A 189 14.93 -4.95 -12.76
C SER A 189 16.30 -4.28 -12.93
N LEU A 190 16.38 -2.96 -12.73
CA LEU A 190 17.64 -2.21 -12.84
C LEU A 190 18.69 -2.62 -11.80
N THR A 191 18.29 -3.14 -10.64
CA THR A 191 19.23 -3.71 -9.65
C THR A 191 19.81 -5.06 -10.05
N ASN A 192 19.14 -5.81 -10.93
CA ASN A 192 19.62 -7.10 -11.46
C ASN A 192 20.43 -6.96 -12.76
N ALA A 193 20.24 -5.86 -13.52
CA ALA A 193 20.85 -5.67 -14.83
C ALA A 193 22.30 -5.13 -14.82
N LYS A 194 22.97 -5.06 -13.66
CA LYS A 194 24.39 -4.67 -13.56
C LYS A 194 25.40 -5.82 -13.80
N SER A 195 24.98 -6.98 -14.29
CA SER A 195 25.88 -8.01 -14.83
C SER A 195 25.93 -7.93 -16.36
N GLY A 196 26.94 -7.22 -16.88
CA GLY A 196 27.31 -7.27 -18.29
C GLY A 196 27.81 -8.65 -18.73
N PRO A 197 27.93 -8.90 -20.05
CA PRO A 197 27.91 -10.25 -20.62
C PRO A 197 29.28 -10.94 -20.57
N SER A 198 29.29 -12.24 -20.25
CA SER A 198 30.41 -13.15 -20.54
C SER A 198 29.91 -14.59 -20.77
N PRO A 199 30.70 -15.42 -21.48
CA PRO A 199 30.21 -16.39 -22.48
C PRO A 199 29.81 -17.76 -21.87
N PRO A 200 29.23 -18.69 -22.66
CA PRO A 200 28.37 -19.74 -22.14
C PRO A 200 29.19 -20.93 -21.63
N ILE A 201 28.92 -21.36 -20.39
CA ILE A 201 29.29 -22.69 -19.92
C ILE A 201 28.08 -23.35 -19.28
N LYS A 202 27.87 -24.59 -19.71
CA LYS A 202 26.76 -25.49 -19.42
C LYS A 202 26.80 -26.00 -17.97
N GLU A 203 25.61 -26.42 -17.56
CA GLU A 203 25.32 -27.59 -16.73
C GLU A 203 25.27 -27.45 -15.20
N SER A 204 24.02 -27.44 -14.72
CA SER A 204 23.48 -28.12 -13.53
C SER A 204 24.00 -27.78 -12.13
N THR A 205 23.14 -27.11 -11.37
CA THR A 205 22.85 -27.42 -9.96
C THR A 205 21.43 -26.94 -9.62
N PRO A 206 20.65 -27.69 -8.80
CA PRO A 206 19.27 -27.33 -8.48
C PRO A 206 19.27 -26.19 -7.46
N VAL A 207 18.68 -25.06 -7.82
CA VAL A 207 18.57 -23.88 -6.94
C VAL A 207 17.26 -23.96 -6.18
N ASP A 208 17.34 -23.99 -4.86
CA ASP A 208 16.20 -23.94 -3.94
C ASP A 208 15.29 -22.72 -4.21
N PRO A 209 13.95 -22.89 -4.34
CA PRO A 209 13.05 -21.79 -4.64
C PRO A 209 12.52 -21.16 -3.34
N ALA A 210 13.31 -20.29 -2.72
CA ALA A 210 12.85 -19.50 -1.58
C ALA A 210 13.39 -18.05 -1.61
N LEU A 211 13.25 -17.39 -2.76
CA LEU A 211 13.49 -15.95 -2.89
C LEU A 211 12.27 -15.18 -2.35
N ALA A 212 12.27 -14.92 -1.03
CA ALA A 212 11.43 -13.87 -0.47
C ALA A 212 11.85 -12.56 -1.13
N LYS A 213 10.89 -11.83 -1.72
CA LYS A 213 11.10 -10.49 -2.28
C LYS A 213 11.50 -9.57 -1.12
N GLU A 214 12.81 -9.44 -0.85
CA GLU A 214 13.41 -8.66 0.23
C GLU A 214 13.04 -7.17 0.08
N ASN A 215 12.72 -6.50 1.18
CA ASN A 215 12.51 -5.05 1.15
C ASN A 215 13.83 -4.36 0.79
N PRO A 216 13.82 -3.29 -0.03
CA PRO A 216 15.07 -2.64 -0.47
C PRO A 216 15.89 -2.02 0.68
N ASN A 217 15.25 -1.71 1.81
CA ASN A 217 15.90 -1.17 3.01
C ASN A 217 16.18 -2.26 4.08
N GLU A 218 16.10 -3.53 3.69
CA GLU A 218 16.31 -4.68 4.56
C GLU A 218 17.60 -5.41 4.18
N ILE A 219 18.35 -5.80 5.21
CA ILE A 219 19.61 -6.53 5.09
C ILE A 219 19.45 -7.84 5.82
N LEU A 220 19.49 -8.93 5.07
CA LEU A 220 19.38 -10.25 5.62
C LEU A 220 20.76 -10.83 5.97
N VAL A 221 20.96 -11.14 7.25
CA VAL A 221 22.20 -11.73 7.76
C VAL A 221 21.99 -13.22 8.02
N GLY A 222 22.86 -14.02 7.39
CA GLY A 222 22.92 -15.48 7.58
C GLY A 222 24.21 -15.91 8.28
N THR A 223 24.31 -17.19 8.62
CA THR A 223 25.49 -17.78 9.27
C THR A 223 26.74 -17.73 8.39
N HIS A 224 26.58 -17.85 7.07
CA HIS A 224 27.69 -17.90 6.09
C HIS A 224 27.86 -16.62 5.26
N THR A 225 27.16 -15.53 5.60
CA THR A 225 27.22 -14.30 4.80
C THR A 225 28.40 -13.41 5.21
N ASN A 226 29.05 -12.75 4.24
CA ASN A 226 30.13 -11.81 4.49
C ASN A 226 29.64 -10.58 5.28
N MET A 227 30.30 -10.25 6.39
CA MET A 227 29.90 -9.16 7.27
C MET A 227 30.26 -7.79 6.70
N ASP A 228 31.42 -7.68 6.06
CA ASP A 228 31.91 -6.39 5.55
C ASP A 228 31.00 -5.90 4.40
N ASP A 229 30.53 -6.82 3.56
CA ASP A 229 29.58 -6.52 2.49
C ASP A 229 28.23 -6.02 3.04
N HIS A 230 27.77 -6.58 4.16
CA HIS A 230 26.53 -6.15 4.83
C HIS A 230 26.69 -4.78 5.48
N VAL A 231 27.85 -4.49 6.07
CA VAL A 231 28.16 -3.17 6.62
C VAL A 231 28.21 -2.12 5.51
N ALA A 232 28.92 -2.40 4.40
CA ALA A 232 28.99 -1.50 3.27
C ALA A 232 27.59 -1.22 2.67
N ARG A 233 26.76 -2.26 2.53
CA ARG A 233 25.38 -2.12 2.08
C ARG A 233 24.54 -1.26 3.03
N ALA A 234 24.67 -1.47 4.34
CA ALA A 234 23.97 -0.69 5.36
C ALA A 234 24.37 0.79 5.35
N VAL A 235 25.65 1.08 5.18
CA VAL A 235 26.17 2.44 5.06
C VAL A 235 25.60 3.11 3.80
N ASN A 236 25.70 2.45 2.64
CA ASN A 236 25.20 3.00 1.38
C ASN A 236 23.69 3.30 1.41
N LEU A 237 22.89 2.49 2.13
CA LEU A 237 21.47 2.76 2.33
C LEU A 237 21.25 4.00 3.23
N LEU A 238 22.05 4.17 4.27
CA LEU A 238 21.95 5.31 5.20
C LEU A 238 22.57 6.61 4.67
N GLU A 239 23.26 6.57 3.53
CA GLU A 239 23.72 7.76 2.80
C GLU A 239 22.58 8.46 2.06
N ASP A 240 21.52 7.73 1.67
CA ASP A 240 20.36 8.33 1.02
C ASP A 240 19.55 9.15 2.06
N PRO A 241 19.39 10.48 1.87
CA PRO A 241 18.62 11.31 2.80
C PRO A 241 17.14 10.93 2.89
N ASN A 242 16.62 10.14 1.95
CA ASN A 242 15.25 9.62 1.95
C ASN A 242 15.09 8.33 2.77
N ILE A 243 16.20 7.70 3.18
CA ILE A 243 16.19 6.48 4.00
C ILE A 243 16.44 6.88 5.46
N LEU A 244 15.35 6.95 6.22
CA LEU A 244 15.41 7.33 7.64
C LEU A 244 15.80 6.18 8.56
N PHE A 245 15.55 4.94 8.12
CA PHE A 245 15.94 3.74 8.87
C PHE A 245 16.18 2.55 7.94
N ILE A 246 16.96 1.60 8.43
CA ILE A 246 17.22 0.31 7.80
C ILE A 246 16.94 -0.82 8.80
N ILE A 247 16.68 -2.03 8.29
CA ILE A 247 16.39 -3.21 9.11
C ILE A 247 17.44 -4.28 8.82
N ILE A 248 18.10 -4.79 9.85
CA ILE A 248 18.99 -5.95 9.76
C ILE A 248 18.25 -7.15 10.35
N ARG A 249 17.87 -8.12 9.50
CA ARG A 249 17.10 -9.31 9.90
C ARG A 249 17.95 -10.57 9.92
N THR A 250 17.61 -11.49 10.82
CA THR A 250 18.19 -12.84 10.87
C THR A 250 17.14 -13.90 10.52
N LYS A 251 17.59 -14.96 9.82
CA LYS A 251 16.75 -16.14 9.52
C LYS A 251 16.84 -17.23 10.59
N SER A 252 17.88 -17.21 11.42
CA SER A 252 18.14 -18.19 12.47
C SER A 252 18.79 -17.53 13.69
N SER A 253 18.64 -18.16 14.85
CA SER A 253 19.27 -17.76 16.11
C SER A 253 20.79 -17.67 16.01
N ASP A 254 21.41 -18.55 15.21
CA ASP A 254 22.86 -18.63 15.05
C ASP A 254 23.45 -17.41 14.33
N ALA A 255 22.63 -16.67 13.57
CA ALA A 255 23.04 -15.46 12.88
C ALA A 255 22.92 -14.19 13.75
N HIS A 256 22.40 -14.27 14.98
CA HIS A 256 22.14 -13.10 15.84
C HIS A 256 23.40 -12.31 16.17
N GLN A 257 24.48 -13.00 16.54
CA GLN A 257 25.74 -12.34 16.87
C GLN A 257 26.31 -11.61 15.65
N ARG A 258 26.18 -12.19 14.45
CA ARG A 258 26.65 -11.55 13.21
C ARG A 258 25.85 -10.30 12.89
N ALA A 259 24.53 -10.33 13.05
CA ALA A 259 23.67 -9.16 12.84
C ALA A 259 24.04 -8.01 13.80
N LEU A 260 24.36 -8.31 15.06
CA LEU A 260 24.86 -7.33 16.02
C LEU A 260 26.23 -6.78 15.64
N GLN A 261 27.12 -7.60 15.09
CA GLN A 261 28.41 -7.13 14.62
C GLN A 261 28.27 -6.22 13.38
N VAL A 262 27.34 -6.52 12.48
CA VAL A 262 27.01 -5.64 11.35
C VAL A 262 26.49 -4.28 11.85
N SER A 263 25.54 -4.28 12.78
CA SER A 263 25.01 -3.01 13.32
C SER A 263 26.08 -2.18 14.03
N LEU A 264 26.99 -2.84 14.76
CA LEU A 264 28.13 -2.20 15.39
C LEU A 264 29.13 -1.65 14.36
N GLY A 265 29.39 -2.40 13.28
CA GLY A 265 30.25 -1.97 12.17
C GLY A 265 29.77 -0.68 11.52
N VAL A 266 28.46 -0.57 11.29
CA VAL A 266 27.81 0.64 10.76
C VAL A 266 27.98 1.83 11.70
N LYS A 267 27.75 1.63 13.00
CA LYS A 267 27.96 2.69 14.01
C LYS A 267 29.42 3.14 14.09
N ARG A 268 30.36 2.19 14.05
CA ARG A 268 31.81 2.50 14.02
C ARG A 268 32.20 3.31 12.79
N PHE A 269 31.67 2.94 11.61
CA PHE A 269 31.88 3.69 10.38
C PHE A 269 31.40 5.13 10.55
N ARG A 270 30.16 5.34 11.00
CA ARG A 270 29.60 6.67 11.19
C ARG A 270 30.35 7.51 12.20
N HIS A 271 30.77 6.92 13.32
CA HIS A 271 31.59 7.59 14.31
C HIS A 271 32.97 8.00 13.74
N ARG A 272 33.59 7.17 12.90
CA ARG A 272 34.86 7.50 12.24
C ARG A 272 34.73 8.65 11.24
N GLU A 273 33.61 8.70 10.51
CA GLU A 273 33.32 9.76 9.53
C GLU A 273 32.68 11.02 10.16
N ASN A 274 32.67 11.14 11.50
CA ASN A 274 32.04 12.25 12.24
C ASN A 274 30.56 12.50 11.89
N MET A 275 29.82 11.44 11.58
CA MET A 275 28.37 11.52 11.33
C MET A 275 27.56 11.39 12.63
N SER A 276 26.29 11.82 12.58
CA SER A 276 25.36 11.65 13.70
C SER A 276 25.14 10.18 14.07
N ASP A 277 25.00 9.91 15.37
CA ASP A 277 24.75 8.58 15.90
C ASP A 277 23.34 8.07 15.53
N LEU A 278 23.18 6.74 15.51
CA LEU A 278 21.95 6.06 15.10
C LEU A 278 21.16 5.57 16.31
N HIS A 279 19.85 5.78 16.28
CA HIS A 279 18.91 5.10 17.15
C HIS A 279 18.84 3.62 16.78
N GLN A 280 18.99 2.74 17.77
CA GLN A 280 19.01 1.30 17.58
C GLN A 280 17.88 0.66 18.39
N TYR A 281 17.04 -0.14 17.72
CA TYR A 281 15.96 -0.89 18.34
C TYR A 281 16.10 -2.37 17.98
N ILE A 282 15.90 -3.26 18.95
CA ILE A 282 15.98 -4.71 18.75
C ILE A 282 14.60 -5.29 19.00
N ILE A 283 14.08 -6.00 18.01
CA ILE A 283 12.81 -6.70 18.09
C ILE A 283 13.08 -8.19 17.91
N GLU A 284 12.57 -8.98 18.84
CA GLU A 284 12.58 -10.44 18.76
C GLU A 284 11.30 -10.87 18.04
N GLU A 285 11.45 -11.65 16.96
CA GLU A 285 10.32 -12.16 16.18
C GLU A 285 10.12 -13.64 16.56
N GLU A 286 8.99 -13.97 17.20
CA GLU A 286 8.58 -15.35 17.47
C GLU A 286 7.77 -15.93 16.30
N ASP A 287 8.04 -17.16 15.91
CA ASP A 287 7.24 -17.88 14.92
C ASP A 287 5.85 -18.17 15.50
N THR A 288 4.82 -17.47 15.02
CA THR A 288 3.40 -17.77 15.31
C THR A 288 2.90 -19.05 14.61
N ALA A 289 3.82 -19.92 14.22
CA ALA A 289 3.55 -21.21 13.59
C ALA A 289 3.91 -22.34 14.57
N GLN A 290 3.27 -22.35 15.74
CA GLN A 290 3.05 -23.65 16.39
C GLN A 290 1.92 -24.37 15.66
N PRO A 291 2.12 -25.60 15.16
CA PRO A 291 1.00 -26.45 14.86
C PRO A 291 0.22 -26.63 16.17
N VAL A 292 -1.10 -26.44 16.11
CA VAL A 292 -2.04 -26.81 17.17
C VAL A 292 -1.89 -28.30 17.50
N SER A 293 -0.90 -28.64 18.32
CA SER A 293 -0.71 -29.99 18.83
C SER A 293 -1.85 -30.25 19.81
N SER A 294 -2.84 -31.00 19.34
CA SER A 294 -3.84 -31.74 20.12
C SER A 294 -4.49 -30.95 21.26
N SER A 295 -5.72 -30.48 21.05
CA SER A 295 -6.65 -30.21 22.14
C SER A 295 -6.73 -31.46 23.03
N LYS A 296 -6.02 -31.44 24.16
CA LYS A 296 -6.17 -32.46 25.20
C LYS A 296 -7.60 -32.32 25.71
N GLY A 297 -8.42 -33.33 25.47
CA GLY A 297 -9.71 -33.48 26.10
C GLY A 297 -9.59 -33.53 27.63
N PRO A 298 -10.72 -33.58 28.36
CA PRO A 298 -10.73 -33.58 29.81
C PRO A 298 -9.81 -34.67 30.36
N LYS A 299 -8.89 -34.30 31.26
CA LYS A 299 -7.98 -35.24 31.92
C LYS A 299 -8.80 -36.23 32.76
N VAL A 300 -8.92 -37.47 32.29
CA VAL A 300 -9.30 -38.59 33.14
C VAL A 300 -8.06 -38.94 33.96
N ILE A 301 -8.16 -38.85 35.29
CA ILE A 301 -7.10 -39.28 36.20
C ILE A 301 -7.34 -40.76 36.46
N ASP A 302 -6.55 -41.64 35.84
CA ASP A 302 -6.55 -43.06 36.20
C ASP A 302 -5.84 -43.23 37.54
N LEU A 303 -6.59 -43.69 38.55
CA LEU A 303 -6.14 -43.80 39.95
C LEU A 303 -5.21 -45.00 40.22
N ASN A 304 -4.87 -45.78 39.20
CA ASN A 304 -4.03 -46.98 39.31
C ASN A 304 -2.66 -46.84 38.62
N ASP A 305 -2.31 -45.66 38.12
CA ASP A 305 -0.98 -45.44 37.56
C ASP A 305 0.08 -45.35 38.68
N PRO A 306 1.24 -46.03 38.54
CA PRO A 306 2.31 -45.94 39.52
C PRO A 306 2.81 -44.50 39.61
N LYS A 307 2.95 -44.00 40.85
CA LYS A 307 3.42 -42.63 41.16
C LYS A 307 4.62 -42.25 40.28
N PRO A 308 4.56 -41.13 39.53
CA PRO A 308 5.72 -40.69 38.77
C PRO A 308 6.86 -40.32 39.73
N VAL A 309 8.01 -40.96 39.53
CA VAL A 309 9.28 -40.63 40.17
C VAL A 309 9.55 -39.13 39.97
N PRO A 310 9.94 -38.38 41.03
CA PRO A 310 10.17 -36.95 40.90
C PRO A 310 11.36 -36.71 39.96
N ARG A 311 11.07 -36.27 38.73
CA ARG A 311 12.10 -35.72 37.85
C ARG A 311 12.58 -34.39 38.44
N PRO A 312 13.90 -34.15 38.49
CA PRO A 312 14.44 -32.91 38.99
C PRO A 312 13.87 -31.73 38.20
N THR A 313 13.52 -30.68 38.92
CA THR A 313 12.99 -29.41 38.40
C THR A 313 13.84 -28.93 37.22
N SER A 314 13.32 -29.06 36.00
CA SER A 314 13.96 -28.49 34.82
C SER A 314 13.97 -26.98 34.99
N SER A 315 15.12 -26.42 35.34
CA SER A 315 15.46 -25.06 35.01
C SER A 315 15.04 -24.82 33.56
N LYS A 316 14.25 -23.77 33.31
CA LYS A 316 13.89 -23.37 31.95
C LYS A 316 15.20 -23.08 31.22
N VAL A 317 15.67 -24.00 30.39
CA VAL A 317 16.80 -23.80 29.50
C VAL A 317 16.40 -22.67 28.56
N TRP A 318 17.01 -21.50 28.73
CA TRP A 318 16.76 -20.34 27.89
C TRP A 318 17.08 -20.70 26.44
N THR A 319 16.06 -20.69 25.59
CA THR A 319 16.20 -20.90 24.16
C THR A 319 16.14 -19.52 23.50
N PRO A 320 17.19 -19.11 22.75
CA PRO A 320 17.18 -17.80 22.11
C PRO A 320 16.06 -17.71 21.06
N PRO A 321 15.51 -16.51 20.80
CA PRO A 321 14.51 -16.30 19.77
C PRO A 321 14.96 -16.84 18.42
N THR A 322 14.02 -17.35 17.63
CA THR A 322 14.32 -17.95 16.33
C THR A 322 14.71 -16.90 15.29
N ARG A 323 14.17 -15.68 15.41
CA ARG A 323 14.46 -14.54 14.54
C ARG A 323 14.59 -13.24 15.32
N MET A 324 15.43 -12.34 14.82
CA MET A 324 15.67 -11.02 15.38
C MET A 324 15.75 -9.99 14.25
N ALA A 325 15.22 -8.81 14.52
CA ALA A 325 15.33 -7.64 13.66
C ALA A 325 15.96 -6.47 14.44
N ILE A 326 17.03 -5.90 13.88
CA ILE A 326 17.70 -4.71 14.42
C ILE A 326 17.34 -3.53 13.50
N TYR A 327 16.66 -2.53 14.06
CA TYR A 327 16.33 -1.30 13.38
C TYR A 327 17.42 -0.26 13.69
N LEU A 328 18.01 0.30 12.64
CA LEU A 328 18.94 1.43 12.75
C LEU A 328 18.31 2.64 12.08
N SER A 329 18.15 3.73 12.83
CA SER A 329 17.40 4.91 12.40
C SER A 329 18.15 6.20 12.69
N THR A 330 18.04 7.17 11.78
CA THR A 330 18.53 8.55 11.97
C THR A 330 17.57 9.41 12.78
N ILE A 331 16.32 8.95 12.94
CA ILE A 331 15.28 9.59 13.76
C ILE A 331 14.81 8.68 14.90
N VAL A 332 14.23 9.26 15.95
CA VAL A 332 13.57 8.49 17.00
C VAL A 332 12.31 7.84 16.43
N LEU A 333 12.16 6.52 16.61
CA LEU A 333 10.97 5.78 16.22
C LEU A 333 10.06 5.60 17.45
N PRO A 334 9.00 6.43 17.62
CA PRO A 334 8.21 6.45 18.86
C PRO A 334 7.46 5.14 19.14
N ASP A 335 7.12 4.40 18.09
CA ASP A 335 6.38 3.12 18.19
C ASP A 335 7.26 1.96 18.66
N LEU A 336 8.58 2.09 18.54
CA LEU A 336 9.56 1.08 18.97
C LEU A 336 10.20 1.39 20.33
N ASN A 337 9.72 2.43 21.02
CA ASN A 337 10.24 2.79 22.32
C ASN A 337 9.80 1.78 23.40
N PRO A 338 10.74 1.20 24.17
CA PRO A 338 10.45 0.15 25.14
C PRO A 338 9.48 0.60 26.25
N SER A 339 9.45 1.89 26.58
CA SER A 339 8.55 2.44 27.62
C SER A 339 7.05 2.33 27.29
N ARG A 340 6.66 2.15 26.02
CA ARG A 340 5.24 1.94 25.61
C ARG A 340 4.82 0.47 25.56
N MET A 341 5.76 -0.47 25.40
CA MET A 341 5.43 -1.91 25.35
C MET A 341 5.07 -2.48 26.73
N ALA A 342 5.50 -1.84 27.82
CA ALA A 342 5.16 -2.25 29.18
C ALA A 342 3.71 -1.91 29.60
N SER A 343 3.05 -0.96 28.92
CA SER A 343 1.68 -0.53 29.27
C SER A 343 0.57 -1.35 28.60
N THR A 344 0.86 -2.07 27.51
CA THR A 344 -0.14 -2.85 26.75
C THR A 344 -0.29 -4.30 27.22
N SER A 345 0.57 -4.79 28.12
CA SER A 345 0.54 -6.17 28.62
C SER A 345 -0.28 -6.38 29.91
N LYS A 346 -0.85 -5.32 30.50
CA LYS A 346 -1.63 -5.41 31.76
C LYS A 346 -3.15 -5.22 31.62
N GLU A 347 -3.67 -4.89 30.44
CA GLU A 347 -5.08 -4.50 30.27
C GLU A 347 -5.99 -5.61 29.67
N SER A 348 -5.47 -6.84 29.49
CA SER A 348 -6.21 -7.98 28.92
C SER A 348 -6.66 -9.04 29.95
N ALA A 349 -6.56 -8.77 31.25
CA ALA A 349 -7.04 -9.65 32.31
C ALA A 349 -8.23 -9.02 33.05
N GLY A 350 -9.40 -8.94 32.40
CA GLY A 350 -10.62 -8.54 33.08
C GLY A 350 -11.83 -8.38 32.17
N ASN A 351 -12.54 -9.46 31.85
CA ASN A 351 -14.00 -9.55 32.02
C ASN A 351 -14.56 -10.86 31.46
N SER A 352 -15.01 -11.75 32.36
CA SER A 352 -16.25 -12.50 32.17
C SER A 352 -16.67 -13.18 33.47
N ARG A 353 -17.59 -12.56 34.23
CA ARG A 353 -18.56 -13.35 34.99
C ARG A 353 -19.85 -12.56 35.22
N ILE A 354 -20.86 -12.98 34.47
CA ILE A 354 -22.27 -12.70 34.72
C ILE A 354 -22.68 -13.45 36.00
N GLN A 355 -23.35 -12.78 36.93
CA GLN A 355 -24.35 -13.43 37.78
C GLN A 355 -25.51 -12.47 38.09
N SER A 356 -26.70 -12.93 37.70
CA SER A 356 -28.02 -12.52 38.14
C SER A 356 -28.23 -12.76 39.65
N ASN A 357 -28.83 -11.81 40.38
CA ASN A 357 -30.16 -11.97 41.00
C ASN A 357 -30.54 -10.86 42.00
N LYS A 358 -31.78 -10.37 41.83
CA LYS A 358 -32.86 -10.23 42.84
C LYS A 358 -32.84 -9.07 43.87
N MET A 359 -33.86 -8.22 43.70
CA MET A 359 -34.71 -7.47 44.65
C MET A 359 -34.15 -6.80 45.91
N GLY A 360 -34.52 -5.53 46.07
CA GLY A 360 -34.61 -4.83 47.35
C GLY A 360 -35.03 -3.38 47.17
N GLU A 361 -36.30 -3.10 47.45
CA GLU A 361 -36.88 -1.76 47.61
C GLU A 361 -36.10 -0.90 48.62
N HIS A 362 -35.94 0.40 48.35
CA HIS A 362 -36.55 1.45 49.16
C HIS A 362 -36.25 2.85 48.62
N ALA A 363 -37.34 3.57 48.33
CA ALA A 363 -37.63 4.96 48.68
C ALA A 363 -36.54 6.06 48.52
N GLY A 364 -36.87 7.11 47.75
CA GLY A 364 -36.38 8.45 48.09
C GLY A 364 -36.28 9.48 46.97
N ARG A 365 -37.41 10.13 46.65
CA ARG A 365 -37.54 11.59 46.43
C ARG A 365 -36.96 12.22 45.14
N ALA A 366 -37.89 12.68 44.29
CA ALA A 366 -37.73 13.67 43.21
C ALA A 366 -37.75 15.12 43.78
N PRO A 367 -37.89 16.19 42.97
CA PRO A 367 -37.17 16.63 41.75
C PRO A 367 -36.69 18.11 41.88
N THR A 368 -35.81 18.60 41.01
CA THR A 368 -35.84 20.03 40.63
C THR A 368 -35.53 20.24 39.14
N LYS A 369 -36.44 21.00 38.51
CA LYS A 369 -36.44 21.48 37.13
C LYS A 369 -35.80 22.90 37.06
N PRO A 370 -35.59 23.47 35.86
CA PRO A 370 -34.61 24.52 35.54
C PRO A 370 -35.20 25.94 35.63
N PRO A 371 -34.41 26.97 35.27
CA PRO A 371 -34.94 28.19 34.67
C PRO A 371 -34.43 28.46 33.24
N LYS A 372 -35.37 28.89 32.38
CA LYS A 372 -35.20 29.70 31.15
C LYS A 372 -35.42 31.21 31.51
N PRO A 373 -35.76 32.13 30.57
CA PRO A 373 -34.92 32.90 29.62
C PRO A 373 -35.14 34.45 29.73
N GLY A 374 -34.41 35.25 28.93
CA GLY A 374 -34.64 36.69 28.66
C GLY A 374 -33.30 37.40 28.40
N HIS A 375 -33.06 38.19 27.34
CA HIS A 375 -33.85 39.30 26.82
C HIS A 375 -33.61 39.57 25.31
N THR A 376 -34.73 39.90 24.66
CA THR A 376 -35.04 40.90 23.63
C THR A 376 -33.96 41.70 22.85
N LEU A 377 -34.17 41.68 21.52
CA LEU A 377 -33.85 42.58 20.38
C LEU A 377 -33.97 44.12 20.67
N PRO A 378 -33.51 45.07 19.78
CA PRO A 378 -33.66 45.04 18.32
C PRO A 378 -32.65 45.75 17.38
N GLY A 379 -32.69 45.34 16.10
CA GLY A 379 -32.83 46.26 14.96
C GLY A 379 -31.57 46.90 14.36
N SER A 380 -31.18 46.46 13.15
CA SER A 380 -30.86 47.41 12.08
C SER A 380 -30.95 46.75 10.71
N THR A 381 -31.91 47.24 9.95
CA THR A 381 -32.17 47.07 8.53
C THR A 381 -31.14 47.80 7.66
N LEU A 382 -30.99 47.32 6.42
CA LEU A 382 -30.75 48.06 5.16
C LEU A 382 -29.47 47.72 4.35
N LYS A 383 -29.78 47.18 3.16
CA LYS A 383 -29.34 47.59 1.82
C LYS A 383 -28.08 46.96 1.22
N THR A 384 -28.34 45.88 0.50
CA THR A 384 -27.87 45.59 -0.86
C THR A 384 -27.88 46.83 -1.78
N PRO A 385 -26.85 47.00 -2.62
CA PRO A 385 -26.95 47.67 -3.91
C PRO A 385 -26.79 46.69 -5.09
N THR A 386 -27.81 46.72 -5.95
CA THR A 386 -27.92 46.10 -7.28
C THR A 386 -27.02 46.84 -8.30
N PRO A 387 -26.47 46.17 -9.33
CA PRO A 387 -25.62 46.78 -10.35
C PRO A 387 -26.40 47.53 -11.45
N PRO A 388 -25.78 48.51 -12.15
CA PRO A 388 -26.34 49.15 -13.34
C PRO A 388 -26.03 48.37 -14.66
N PRO A 389 -26.70 48.73 -15.78
CA PRO A 389 -27.16 47.76 -16.78
C PRO A 389 -26.32 47.65 -18.06
N LEU A 390 -26.60 46.56 -18.77
CA LEU A 390 -26.22 46.25 -20.16
C LEU A 390 -26.76 47.29 -21.15
N THR A 391 -25.94 47.63 -22.13
CA THR A 391 -26.33 48.31 -23.37
C THR A 391 -26.14 47.34 -24.54
N GLU A 392 -27.21 47.17 -25.32
CA GLU A 392 -27.24 46.46 -26.60
C GLU A 392 -26.99 47.40 -27.78
N ALA A 393 -26.69 46.75 -28.92
CA ALA A 393 -26.74 47.22 -30.32
C ALA A 393 -25.54 48.08 -30.80
N ASP A 394 -24.98 47.90 -32.00
CA ASP A 394 -25.48 47.25 -33.20
C ASP A 394 -24.33 47.01 -34.23
N SER A 395 -24.64 46.14 -35.20
CA SER A 395 -24.28 46.24 -36.63
C SER A 395 -22.98 45.61 -37.22
N GLY A 396 -23.23 44.79 -38.25
CA GLY A 396 -22.37 44.53 -39.42
C GLY A 396 -21.49 43.28 -39.32
N GLY A 397 -21.64 42.20 -40.09
CA GLY A 397 -22.08 42.07 -41.49
C GLY A 397 -20.91 41.52 -42.32
N SER A 398 -21.21 40.62 -43.28
CA SER A 398 -20.32 39.95 -44.26
C SER A 398 -19.69 38.63 -43.78
N GLY A 399 -19.81 37.47 -44.43
CA GLY A 399 -20.11 37.18 -45.83
C GLY A 399 -18.97 36.32 -46.42
N SER A 400 -19.34 35.30 -47.22
CA SER A 400 -18.50 34.27 -47.89
C SER A 400 -18.15 33.05 -47.01
N GLY A 401 -18.40 31.78 -47.39
CA GLY A 401 -18.81 31.19 -48.66
C GLY A 401 -17.66 30.42 -49.29
N SER A 402 -17.74 29.08 -49.30
CA SER A 402 -17.09 28.07 -50.18
C SER A 402 -16.55 26.89 -49.37
N LYS A 403 -17.16 25.70 -49.43
CA LYS A 403 -17.13 24.65 -50.48
C LYS A 403 -16.15 23.52 -50.10
N SER A 404 -16.76 22.35 -49.91
CA SER A 404 -16.35 21.02 -50.40
C SER A 404 -14.90 20.55 -50.22
N SER A 405 -14.73 19.39 -49.59
CA SER A 405 -14.02 18.26 -50.20
C SER A 405 -14.17 16.98 -49.36
N LEU A 406 -15.10 16.13 -49.78
CA LEU A 406 -15.05 14.69 -49.56
C LEU A 406 -13.76 14.13 -50.19
N ARG A 407 -12.94 13.40 -49.43
CA ARG A 407 -12.12 12.31 -49.96
C ARG A 407 -12.02 11.15 -48.99
N ASN A 408 -12.63 10.04 -49.39
CA ASN A 408 -12.27 8.68 -49.03
C ASN A 408 -10.79 8.40 -49.36
N SER A 409 -10.17 7.48 -48.61
CA SER A 409 -9.12 6.52 -49.05
C SER A 409 -8.20 6.18 -47.86
N THR A 410 -7.68 4.97 -47.62
CA THR A 410 -7.94 3.60 -48.07
C THR A 410 -7.18 2.70 -47.07
N PHE A 411 -7.73 1.52 -46.86
CA PHE A 411 -7.24 0.38 -46.10
C PHE A 411 -5.98 -0.25 -46.74
N GLY A 412 -5.01 -0.72 -45.95
CA GLY A 412 -3.92 -1.60 -46.43
C GLY A 412 -2.80 -1.73 -45.39
N LYS A 413 -2.79 -2.72 -44.51
CA LYS A 413 -2.21 -4.08 -44.68
C LYS A 413 -0.85 -4.10 -45.38
N LEU A 414 0.21 -4.34 -44.61
CA LEU A 414 1.37 -5.12 -45.07
C LEU A 414 2.06 -5.80 -43.87
N PHE A 415 1.90 -7.11 -43.82
CA PHE A 415 2.84 -8.04 -43.20
C PHE A 415 4.02 -8.22 -44.15
N ARG A 416 5.24 -8.15 -43.63
CA ARG A 416 6.28 -9.14 -43.91
C ARG A 416 7.35 -9.12 -42.84
#